data_AF-A0AAN7UY92-F1
#
_entry.id   AF-A0AAN7UY92-F1
#
_cell.length_a   1.000
_cell.length_b   1.000
_cell.length_c   1.000
_cell.angle_alpha   90.00
_cell.angle_beta   90.00
_cell.angle_gamma   90.00
#
_symmetry.space_group_name_H-M   'P 1'
#
loop_
_entity.id
_entity.type
_entity.pdbx_description
1 polymer ?
#
loop_
_entity_poly.entity_id
_entity_poly.type
_entity_poly.pdbx_seq_one_letter_code
_entity_poly.pdbx_strand_id
1 'polypeptide(L)'
;WRVDALKVLRYNLPKIYDALYTLSSDNTRDSETRNMANSLILKIKSYKFICSIITWYNVLTKINIVSKAMQQSDAIVGFTGF
;
A
#
# COMPACT_ATOMS: atom_id res chain seq x y z
N TRP A 1 11.55 -2.08 -4.27
CA TRP A 1 10.50 -2.07 -5.32
C TRP A 1 9.09 -2.26 -4.77
N ARG A 2 8.65 -3.44 -4.32
CA ARG A 2 7.25 -3.64 -3.89
C ARG A 2 6.93 -3.13 -2.47
N VAL A 3 7.90 -3.16 -1.56
CA VAL A 3 7.74 -2.61 -0.19
C VAL A 3 7.64 -1.08 -0.21
N ASP A 4 8.43 -0.42 -1.07
CA ASP A 4 8.39 1.04 -1.23
C ASP A 4 7.05 1.53 -1.78
N ALA A 5 6.47 0.80 -2.74
CA ALA A 5 5.15 1.11 -3.26
C ALA A 5 4.06 1.06 -2.16
N LEU A 6 4.12 0.07 -1.26
CA LEU A 6 3.22 -0.03 -0.11
C LEU A 6 3.45 1.10 0.91
N LYS A 7 4.70 1.53 1.09
CA LYS A 7 5.05 2.67 1.95
C LYS A 7 4.48 3.97 1.40
N VAL A 8 4.64 4.21 0.09
CA VAL A 8 4.07 5.37 -0.62
C VAL A 8 2.54 5.32 -0.57
N LEU A 9 1.93 4.15 -0.80
CA LEU A 9 0.49 3.97 -0.71
C LEU A 9 -0.02 4.33 0.69
N ARG A 10 0.61 3.80 1.76
CA ARG A 10 0.24 4.11 3.14
C ARG A 10 0.37 5.60 3.45
N TYR A 11 1.39 6.26 2.92
CA TYR A 11 1.62 7.69 3.12
C TYR A 11 0.60 8.55 2.36
N ASN A 12 0.19 8.12 1.17
CA ASN A 12 -0.76 8.84 0.34
C ASN A 12 -2.22 8.52 0.67
N LEU A 13 -2.51 7.42 1.38
CA LEU A 13 -3.86 6.99 1.72
C LEU A 13 -4.68 8.06 2.47
N PRO A 14 -4.12 8.80 3.45
CA PRO A 14 -4.83 9.91 4.09
C PRO A 14 -5.19 11.03 3.11
N LYS A 15 -4.27 11.38 2.20
CA LYS A 15 -4.52 12.40 1.16
C LYS A 15 -5.62 11.98 0.20
N ILE A 16 -5.64 10.70 -0.18
CA ILE A 16 -6.68 10.12 -1.03
C ILE A 16 -8.03 10.15 -0.30
N TYR A 17 -8.04 9.82 0.99
CA TYR A 17 -9.24 9.90 1.83
C TYR A 17 -9.78 11.33 1.90
N ASP A 18 -8.94 12.31 2.19
CA ASP A 18 -9.34 13.72 2.30
C ASP A 18 -9.87 14.27 0.97
N ALA A 19 -9.21 13.93 -0.14
CA ALA A 19 -9.66 14.31 -1.48
C ALA A 19 -11.02 13.70 -1.82
N LEU A 20 -11.24 12.41 -1.50
CA LEU A 20 -12.53 11.76 -1.70
C LEU A 20 -13.61 12.34 -0.80
N TYR A 21 -13.29 12.66 0.45
CA TYR A 21 -14.23 13.28 1.39
C TYR A 21 -14.65 14.68 0.94
N THR A 22 -13.70 15.46 0.43
CA THR A 22 -13.96 16.76 -0.18
C THR A 22 -14.88 16.58 -1.40
N LEU A 23 -14.58 15.61 -2.26
CA LEU A 23 -15.37 15.32 -3.46
C LEU A 23 -16.79 14.84 -3.13
N SER A 24 -16.97 14.06 -2.07
CA SER A 24 -18.30 13.57 -1.67
C SER A 24 -19.16 14.64 -0.99
N SER A 25 -18.51 15.61 -0.35
CA SER A 25 -19.17 16.73 0.34
C SER A 25 -19.42 17.95 -0.57
N ASP A 26 -18.81 17.98 -1.75
CA ASP A 26 -18.97 19.06 -2.73
C ASP A 26 -20.30 18.95 -3.49
N ASN A 27 -21.29 19.75 -3.08
CA ASN A 27 -22.62 19.81 -3.70
C ASN A 27 -22.63 20.36 -5.14
N THR A 28 -21.51 20.87 -5.67
CA THR A 28 -21.39 21.29 -7.08
C THR A 28 -21.15 20.11 -8.03
N ARG A 29 -20.81 18.94 -7.48
CA ARG A 29 -20.52 17.72 -8.26
C ARG A 29 -21.79 16.92 -8.52
N ASP A 30 -21.75 16.16 -9.62
CA ASP A 30 -22.83 15.25 -9.97
C ASP A 30 -23.09 14.22 -8.86
N SER A 31 -24.37 13.84 -8.71
CA SER A 31 -24.81 12.88 -7.69
C SER A 31 -24.09 11.53 -7.80
N GLU A 32 -23.80 11.09 -9.02
CA GLU A 32 -23.07 9.86 -9.29
C GLU A 32 -21.63 9.94 -8.76
N THR A 33 -20.95 11.04 -9.05
CA THR A 33 -19.55 11.26 -8.61
C THR A 33 -19.44 11.27 -7.10
N ARG A 34 -20.36 11.94 -6.40
CA ARG A 34 -20.40 11.96 -4.93
C ARG A 34 -20.66 10.58 -4.34
N ASN A 35 -21.57 9.82 -4.95
CA ASN A 35 -21.91 8.48 -4.47
C ASN A 35 -20.75 7.48 -4.66
N MET A 36 -20.02 7.58 -5.79
CA MET A 36 -18.79 6.84 -6.01
C MET A 36 -17.71 7.20 -4.99
N ALA A 37 -17.51 8.49 -4.73
CA ALA A 37 -16.56 8.96 -3.73
C ALA A 37 -16.89 8.41 -2.33
N ASN A 38 -18.16 8.48 -1.90
CA ASN A 38 -18.61 7.91 -0.63
C ASN A 38 -18.42 6.38 -0.57
N SER A 39 -18.75 5.67 -1.64
CA SER A 39 -18.54 4.21 -1.73
C SER A 39 -17.06 3.84 -1.57
N LEU A 40 -16.16 4.64 -2.15
CA LEU A 40 -14.72 4.42 -2.05
C LEU A 40 -14.18 4.75 -0.66
N ILE A 41 -14.66 5.82 -0.01
CA ILE A 41 -14.36 6.15 1.39
C ILE A 41 -14.72 4.99 2.32
N LEU A 42 -15.91 4.41 2.16
CA LEU A 42 -16.36 3.27 2.96
C LEU A 42 -15.47 2.04 2.76
N LYS A 43 -15.01 1.78 1.53
CA LYS A 43 -14.07 0.69 1.23
C LYS A 43 -12.70 0.91 1.88
N ILE A 44 -12.16 2.14 1.79
CA ILE A 44 -10.85 2.47 2.37
C ILE A 44 -10.89 2.43 3.91
N LYS A 45 -11.99 2.86 4.52
CA LYS A 45 -12.22 2.81 5.96
C LYS A 45 -12.49 1.39 6.49
N SER A 46 -12.77 0.43 5.60
CA SER A 46 -13.04 -0.95 6.00
C SER A 46 -11.85 -1.55 6.73
N TYR A 47 -12.11 -2.13 7.91
CA TYR A 47 -11.11 -2.84 8.70
C TYR A 47 -10.38 -3.91 7.86
N LYS A 48 -11.11 -4.61 6.98
CA LYS A 48 -10.56 -5.62 6.08
C LYS A 48 -9.50 -5.04 5.15
N PHE A 49 -9.72 -3.83 4.63
CA PHE A 49 -8.78 -3.16 3.73
C PHE A 49 -7.51 -2.73 4.48
N ILE A 50 -7.67 -2.10 5.64
CA ILE A 50 -6.55 -1.68 6.49
C ILE A 50 -5.71 -2.88 6.92
N CYS A 51 -6.33 -3.94 7.43
CA CYS A 51 -5.64 -5.18 7.80
C CYS A 51 -4.94 -5.81 6.61
N SER A 52 -5.56 -5.81 5.43
CA SER A 52 -4.92 -6.34 4.21
C SER A 52 -3.65 -5.57 3.87
N ILE A 53 -3.66 -4.24 3.91
CA ILE A 53 -2.45 -3.41 3.67
C ILE A 53 -1.34 -3.73 4.69
N ILE A 54 -1.69 -3.83 5.97
CA ILE A 54 -0.72 -4.14 7.04
C ILE A 54 -0.14 -5.54 6.86
N THR A 55 -0.98 -6.54 6.59
CA THR A 55 -0.55 -7.92 6.35
C THR A 55 0.36 -8.01 5.14
N TRP A 56 -0.01 -7.40 4.00
CA TRP A 56 0.85 -7.38 2.82
C TRP A 56 2.17 -6.68 3.08
N TYR A 57 2.16 -5.53 3.78
CA TYR A 57 3.40 -4.85 4.14
C TYR A 57 4.35 -5.75 4.95
N ASN A 58 3.84 -6.47 5.95
CA ASN A 58 4.63 -7.39 6.76
C ASN A 58 5.17 -8.57 5.93
N VAL A 59 4.33 -9.20 5.11
CA VAL A 59 4.72 -10.32 4.25
C VAL A 59 5.81 -9.89 3.27
N LEU A 60 5.62 -8.78 2.56
CA LEU A 60 6.61 -8.30 1.60
C LEU A 60 7.90 -7.84 2.26
N THR A 61 7.84 -7.27 3.46
CA THR A 61 9.04 -6.89 4.22
C THR A 61 9.85 -8.12 4.59
N LYS A 62 9.20 -9.18 5.11
CA LYS A 62 9.88 -10.45 5.41
C LYS A 62 10.48 -11.10 4.17
N ILE A 63 9.73 -11.18 3.08
CA ILE A 63 10.23 -11.72 1.80
C ILE A 63 11.43 -10.91 1.31
N ASN A 64 11.39 -9.58 1.41
CA ASN A 64 12.49 -8.71 0.99
C ASN A 64 13.75 -8.92 1.85
N ILE A 65 13.60 -9.13 3.17
CA ILE A 65 14.72 -9.45 4.06
C ILE A 65 15.32 -10.81 3.68
N VAL A 66 14.49 -11.85 3.56
CA VAL A 66 14.94 -13.21 3.20
C VAL A 66 15.61 -13.21 1.83
N SER A 67 15.03 -12.55 0.83
CA SER A 67 15.61 -12.45 -0.52
C SER A 67 16.97 -11.76 -0.50
N LYS A 68 17.15 -10.70 0.30
CA LYS A 68 18.46 -10.04 0.46
C LYS A 68 19.47 -10.93 1.17
N ALA A 69 19.05 -11.65 2.22
CA ALA A 69 19.91 -12.56 2.96
C ALA A 69 20.41 -13.72 2.07
N MET A 70 19.54 -14.28 1.23
CA MET A 70 19.91 -15.32 0.27
C MET A 70 20.84 -14.81 -0.83
N GLN A 71 20.57 -13.62 -1.38
CA GLN A 71 21.46 -13.01 -2.37
C GLN A 71 22.83 -12.67 -1.79
N GLN A 72 22.90 -12.29 -0.50
CA GLN A 72 24.18 -12.10 0.18
C GLN A 72 24.93 -13.42 0.35
N SER A 73 24.27 -14.51 0.76
CA SER A 73 24.94 -15.81 0.94
C SER A 73 25.52 -16.37 -0.37
N ASP A 74 24.80 -16.24 -1.50
CA ASP A 74 25.32 -16.68 -2.80
C ASP A 74 26.53 -15.85 -3.26
N ALA A 75 26.56 -14.55 -2.94
CA ALA A 75 27.69 -13.69 -3.27
C ALA A 75 28.98 -14.06 -2.52
N ILE A 76 28.89 -14.55 -1.29
CA ILE A 76 30.06 -14.99 -0.49
C ILE A 76 30.59 -16.33 -0.99
N VAL A 77 29.70 -17.28 -1.29
CA VAL A 77 30.07 -18.61 -1.80
C VAL A 77 30.71 -18.52 -3.19
N GLY A 78 30.27 -17.59 -4.04
CA GLY A 78 30.90 -17.30 -5.33
C GLY A 78 32.30 -16.66 -5.23
N PHE A 79 32.66 -16.07 -4.09
CA PHE A 79 33.96 -15.40 -3.89
C PHE A 79 35.02 -16.33 -3.27
N THR A 80 34.61 -17.38 -2.56
CA THR A 80 35.50 -18.37 -1.92
C THR A 80 35.81 -19.57 -2.82
N GLY A 81 35.33 -19.57 -4.06
CA GLY A 81 35.62 -20.59 -5.06
C GLY A 81 36.74 -20.18 -6.02
N PHE A 82 37.92 -19.84 -5.50
CA PHE A 82 39.18 -19.71 -6.24
C PHE A 82 40.36 -20.07 -5.35
#